data_AF-A0A7C6Z959-F1
#
_entry.id   AF-A0A7C6Z959-F1
#
_cell.length_a   1.000
_cell.length_b   1.000
_cell.length_c   1.000
_cell.angle_alpha   90.00
_cell.angle_beta   90.00
_cell.angle_gamma   90.00
#
_symmetry.space_group_name_H-M   'P 1'
#
loop_
_entity.id
_entity.type
_entity.pdbx_description
1 polymer ?
#
loop_
_entity_poly.entity_id
_entity_poly.type
_entity_poly.pdbx_seq_one_letter_code
_entity_poly.pdbx_strand_id
1 'polypeptide(L)'
;MALKQVDSSKHSGVISLFQRHFVKDRLIDAQVARVLPSAFEKRQDTDYEDFVTVTPAEVSSLKEDVRRFIDECEHLLNKLVVDDEGLT
;
A
#
# COMPACT_ATOMS: atom_id res chain seq x y z
N MET A 1 -9.06 -6.02 4.72
CA MET A 1 -8.62 -5.00 5.71
C MET A 1 -9.13 -5.36 7.10
N ALA A 2 -8.54 -6.38 7.73
CA ALA A 2 -9.01 -6.97 8.98
C ALA A 2 -9.23 -5.95 10.12
N LEU A 3 -8.35 -4.96 10.27
CA LEU A 3 -8.44 -3.90 11.30
C LEU A 3 -9.70 -3.03 11.19
N LYS A 4 -10.33 -2.97 10.02
CA LYS A 4 -11.55 -2.19 9.76
C LYS A 4 -12.75 -3.08 9.45
N GLN A 5 -12.59 -4.41 9.58
CA GLN A 5 -13.60 -5.43 9.27
C GLN A 5 -14.28 -5.27 7.90
N VAL A 6 -13.51 -4.80 6.92
CA VAL A 6 -13.97 -4.65 5.53
C VAL A 6 -13.01 -5.37 4.60
N ASP A 7 -13.55 -5.96 3.54
CA ASP A 7 -12.78 -6.72 2.59
C ASP A 7 -13.30 -6.59 1.16
N SER A 8 -12.45 -6.87 0.19
CA SER A 8 -12.82 -6.88 -1.22
C SER A 8 -12.11 -8.00 -1.94
N SER A 9 -12.85 -8.75 -2.76
CA SER A 9 -12.30 -9.77 -3.66
C SER A 9 -11.57 -9.18 -4.87
N LYS A 10 -11.60 -7.86 -5.06
CA LYS A 10 -10.94 -7.15 -6.17
C LYS A 10 -9.75 -6.35 -5.65
N HIS A 11 -8.62 -6.41 -6.35
CA HIS A 11 -7.43 -5.61 -6.03
C HIS A 11 -7.73 -4.10 -5.97
N SER A 12 -8.46 -3.57 -6.97
CA SER A 12 -8.89 -2.17 -6.97
C SER A 12 -9.76 -1.81 -5.76
N GLY A 13 -10.60 -2.74 -5.33
CA GLY A 13 -11.41 -2.58 -4.12
C GLY A 13 -10.56 -2.50 -2.85
N VAL A 14 -9.52 -3.35 -2.73
CA VAL A 14 -8.55 -3.30 -1.62
C VAL A 14 -7.81 -1.95 -1.61
N ILE A 15 -7.39 -1.46 -2.77
CA ILE A 15 -6.70 -0.16 -2.89
C ILE A 15 -7.62 1.00 -2.47
N SER A 16 -8.87 1.04 -2.97
CA SER A 16 -9.83 2.09 -2.59
C SER A 16 -10.15 2.06 -1.10
N LEU A 17 -10.31 0.86 -0.55
CA LEU A 17 -10.52 0.63 0.86
C LEU A 17 -9.32 1.13 1.69
N PHE A 18 -8.09 0.85 1.26
CA PHE A 18 -6.89 1.33 1.91
C PHE A 18 -6.82 2.86 1.93
N GLN A 19 -7.06 3.50 0.78
CA GLN A 19 -7.10 4.96 0.67
C GLN A 19 -8.14 5.58 1.60
N ARG A 20 -9.33 4.99 1.66
CA ARG A 20 -10.43 5.48 2.50
C ARG A 20 -10.10 5.42 3.99
N HIS A 21 -9.46 4.35 4.46
CA HIS A 21 -9.37 4.05 5.89
C HIS A 21 -8.02 4.34 6.53
N PHE A 22 -6.96 4.49 5.74
CA PHE A 22 -5.61 4.75 6.24
C PHE A 22 -5.04 6.06 5.72
N VAL A 23 -5.35 6.44 4.48
CA VAL A 23 -4.81 7.68 3.89
C VAL A 23 -5.69 8.89 4.21
N LYS A 24 -7.01 8.77 3.98
CA LYS A 24 -7.96 9.87 4.26
C LYS A 24 -7.97 10.26 5.73
N ASP A 25 -7.82 9.27 6.61
CA ASP A 25 -7.75 9.45 8.06
C ASP A 25 -6.34 9.89 8.53
N ARG A 26 -5.40 10.12 7.60
CA ARG A 26 -4.02 10.57 7.84
C ARG A 26 -3.20 9.64 8.74
N LEU A 27 -3.51 8.34 8.71
CA LEU A 27 -2.76 7.31 9.43
C LEU A 27 -1.50 6.89 8.67
N ILE A 28 -1.52 7.04 7.34
CA ILE A 28 -0.39 6.84 6.44
C ILE A 28 -0.28 8.07 5.54
N ASP A 29 0.95 8.56 5.34
CA ASP A 29 1.21 9.70 4.47
C ASP A 29 0.78 9.42 3.02
N ALA A 30 0.16 10.42 2.39
CA ALA A 30 -0.39 10.26 1.05
C ALA A 30 0.70 10.01 -0.02
N GLN A 31 1.91 10.53 0.16
CA GLN A 31 3.02 10.29 -0.77
C GLN A 31 3.48 8.84 -0.69
N VAL A 32 3.59 8.29 0.52
CA VAL A 32 3.99 6.89 0.72
C VAL A 32 2.89 5.95 0.25
N ALA A 33 1.63 6.25 0.58
CA ALA A 33 0.48 5.45 0.15
C ALA A 33 0.27 5.39 -1.36
N ARG A 34 0.77 6.38 -2.13
CA ARG A 34 0.67 6.41 -3.59
C ARG A 34 1.44 5.26 -4.26
N VAL A 35 2.41 4.66 -3.57
CA VAL A 35 3.16 3.54 -4.14
C VAL A 35 2.25 2.34 -4.41
N LEU A 36 1.23 2.10 -3.59
CA LEU A 36 0.35 0.94 -3.73
C LEU A 36 -0.41 0.94 -5.07
N PRO A 37 -1.18 1.98 -5.45
CA PRO A 37 -1.81 2.03 -6.76
C PRO A 37 -0.79 2.08 -7.91
N SER A 38 0.34 2.79 -7.74
CA SER A 38 1.36 2.87 -8.81
C SER A 38 2.04 1.54 -9.09
N ALA A 39 2.36 0.77 -8.05
CA ALA A 39 2.94 -0.58 -8.20
C ALA A 39 1.93 -1.54 -8.84
N PHE A 40 0.64 -1.41 -8.50
CA PHE A 40 -0.42 -2.19 -9.11
C PHE A 40 -0.57 -1.88 -10.61
N GLU A 41 -0.59 -0.60 -10.99
CA GLU A 41 -0.65 -0.15 -12.39
C GLU A 41 0.55 -0.67 -13.20
N LYS A 42 1.78 -0.48 -12.72
CA LYS A 42 3.00 -0.99 -13.37
C LYS A 42 2.99 -2.51 -13.56
N ARG A 43 2.42 -3.23 -12.59
CA ARG A 43 2.23 -4.68 -12.72
C ARG A 43 1.21 -4.99 -13.83
N GLN A 44 0.08 -4.30 -13.86
CA GLN A 44 -0.91 -4.52 -14.91
C GLN A 44 -0.34 -4.24 -16.30
N ASP A 45 0.39 -3.14 -16.46
CA ASP A 45 1.06 -2.81 -17.71
C ASP A 45 1.99 -3.95 -18.11
N THR A 46 2.87 -4.39 -17.20
CA THR A 46 3.84 -5.46 -17.49
C THR A 46 3.18 -6.82 -17.77
N ASP A 47 2.07 -7.12 -17.10
CA ASP A 47 1.36 -8.40 -17.22
C ASP A 47 0.47 -8.47 -18.49
N TYR A 48 0.00 -7.33 -19.01
CA TYR A 48 -1.06 -7.29 -20.02
C TYR A 48 -0.78 -6.43 -21.27
N GLU A 49 0.23 -5.56 -21.29
CA GLU A 49 0.57 -4.73 -22.44
C GLU A 49 1.71 -5.34 -23.28
N ASP A 50 1.58 -5.26 -24.62
CA ASP A 50 2.49 -5.93 -25.57
C ASP A 50 3.93 -5.34 -25.59
N PHE A 51 4.10 -4.08 -25.18
CA PHE A 51 5.37 -3.36 -25.28
C PHE A 51 5.69 -2.55 -24.02
N VAL A 52 5.98 -3.24 -22.91
CA VAL A 52 6.51 -2.59 -21.70
C VAL A 52 8.02 -2.72 -21.66
N THR A 53 8.71 -1.57 -21.58
CA THR A 53 10.15 -1.54 -21.29
C THR A 53 10.35 -1.00 -19.88
N VAL A 54 10.99 -1.79 -19.02
CA VAL A 54 11.32 -1.41 -17.64
C VAL A 54 12.83 -1.36 -17.49
N THR A 55 13.35 -0.28 -16.93
CA THR A 55 14.77 -0.09 -16.68
C THR A 55 15.17 -0.57 -15.27
N PRO A 56 16.42 -1.01 -15.06
CA PRO A 56 16.90 -1.36 -13.71
C PRO A 56 16.77 -0.23 -12.68
N ALA A 57 16.89 1.03 -13.13
CA ALA A 57 16.73 2.19 -12.28
C ALA A 57 15.29 2.35 -11.79
N GLU A 58 14.30 2.17 -12.67
CA GLU A 58 12.88 2.19 -12.31
C GLU A 58 12.52 1.07 -11.33
N VAL A 59 13.04 -0.14 -11.55
CA VAL A 59 12.85 -1.28 -10.62
C VAL A 59 13.45 -0.97 -9.25
N SER A 60 14.67 -0.41 -9.22
CA SER A 60 15.36 -0.08 -7.98
C SER A 60 14.61 0.99 -7.18
N SER A 61 14.17 2.06 -7.86
CA SER A 61 13.35 3.12 -7.26
C SER A 61 12.02 2.58 -6.72
N LEU A 62 11.30 1.77 -7.52
CA LEU A 62 10.05 1.16 -7.08
C LEU A 62 10.25 0.24 -5.87
N LYS A 63 11.35 -0.52 -5.83
CA LYS A 63 11.68 -1.38 -4.69
C LYS A 63 11.90 -0.57 -3.41
N GLU A 64 12.59 0.56 -3.50
CA GLU A 64 12.80 1.47 -2.36
C GLU A 64 11.49 2.09 -1.87
N ASP A 65 10.63 2.52 -2.80
CA ASP A 65 9.30 3.07 -2.47
C ASP A 65 8.41 2.02 -1.78
N VAL A 66 8.37 0.80 -2.32
CA VAL A 66 7.58 -0.31 -1.74
C VAL A 66 8.08 -0.68 -0.36
N ARG A 67 9.41 -0.68 -0.16
CA ARG A 67 9.99 -0.92 1.17
C ARG A 67 9.53 0.15 2.17
N ARG A 68 9.63 1.43 1.82
CA ARG A 68 9.18 2.53 2.69
C ARG A 68 7.69 2.41 3.05
N PHE A 69 6.87 1.99 2.09
CA PHE A 69 5.45 1.74 2.33
C PHE A 69 5.18 0.58 3.29
N ILE A 70 5.90 -0.53 3.15
CA ILE A 70 5.80 -1.66 4.09
C ILE A 70 6.24 -1.22 5.48
N ASP A 71 7.38 -0.54 5.60
CA ASP A 71 7.91 -0.05 6.88
C ASP A 71 6.87 0.86 7.58
N GLU A 72 6.22 1.78 6.87
CA GLU A 72 5.15 2.63 7.44
C GLU A 72 3.91 1.84 7.86
N CYS A 73 3.51 0.83 7.08
CA CYS A 73 2.39 -0.06 7.45
C CYS A 73 2.71 -0.87 8.71
N GLU A 74 3.94 -1.39 8.84
CA GLU A 74 4.38 -2.10 10.03
C GLU A 74 4.42 -1.19 11.26
N HIS A 75 4.95 0.03 11.13
CA HIS A 75 4.93 1.02 12.19
C HIS A 75 3.52 1.36 12.65
N LEU A 76 2.59 1.58 11.71
CA LEU A 76 1.20 1.83 12.03
C LEU A 76 0.56 0.62 12.73
N LEU A 77 0.77 -0.58 12.21
CA LEU A 77 0.23 -1.81 12.80
C LEU A 77 0.72 -1.99 14.23
N ASN A 78 2.02 -1.86 14.47
CA ASN A 78 2.60 -1.97 15.81
C ASN A 78 2.02 -0.93 16.77
N LYS A 79 1.85 0.32 16.32
CA LYS A 79 1.20 1.36 17.14
C LYS A 79 -0.23 0.97 17.51
N LEU A 80 -1.02 0.50 16.55
CA LEU A 80 -2.42 0.12 16.76
C LEU A 80 -2.57 -1.11 17.67
N VAL A 81 -1.64 -2.07 17.60
CA VAL A 81 -1.66 -3.27 18.47
C VAL A 81 -1.24 -2.92 19.90
N VAL A 82 -0.19 -2.10 20.07
CA VAL A 82 0.26 -1.66 21.40
C VAL A 82 -0.80 -0.79 22.09
N ASP A 83 -1.50 0.06 21.35
CA ASP A 83 -2.60 0.87 21.89
C ASP A 83 -3.80 0.01 22.33
N ASP A 84 -4.00 -1.19 21.74
CA ASP A 84 -5.07 -2.14 22.10
C ASP A 84 -4.72 -2.95 23.37
N GLU A 85 -3.44 -3.33 23.55
CA GLU A 85 -2.96 -4.03 24.74
C GLU A 85 -2.78 -3.11 25.98
N GLY A 86 -2.73 -1.78 25.77
CA GLY A 86 -2.63 -0.78 26.84
C GLY A 86 -3.96 -0.41 27.53
N LEU A 87 -5.08 -1.02 27.13
CA LEU A 87 -6.43 -0.75 27.65
C LEU A 87 -7.00 -1.90 28.50
N THR A 88 -6.16 -2.85 28.94
CA THR A 88 -6.54 -3.91 29.91
C THR A 88 -5.87 -3.72 31.27
#